data_AF-A0A0A2MHY4-F1
#
_entry.id   AF-A0A0A2MHY4-F1
#
_cell.length_a   1.000
_cell.length_b   1.000
_cell.length_c   1.000
_cell.angle_alpha   90.00
_cell.angle_beta   90.00
_cell.angle_gamma   90.00
#
_symmetry.space_group_name_H-M   'P 1'
#
loop_
_entity.id
_entity.type
_entity.pdbx_description
1 polymer ?
#
loop_
_entity_poly.entity_id
_entity_poly.type
_entity_poly.pdbx_seq_one_letter_code
_entity_poly.pdbx_strand_id
1 'polypeptide(L)' 'MKTIYIILMFAAAFVALYEQSLAKPNVVIMVIAIVIFMLGLMKLMSKVPSKNDPNNSSDEV' A
#
# COMPACT_ATOMS: atom_id res chain seq x y z
N MET A 1 0.18 -16.16 -1.79
CA MET A 1 1.22 -15.09 -1.74
C MET A 1 0.67 -13.67 -1.48
N LYS A 2 -0.57 -13.48 -1.00
CA LYS A 2 -1.16 -12.14 -0.74
C LYS A 2 -0.59 -11.47 0.53
N THR A 3 -0.17 -12.27 1.51
CA THR A 3 0.45 -11.82 2.77
C THR A 3 1.84 -11.22 2.56
N ILE A 4 2.60 -11.72 1.59
CA ILE A 4 3.93 -11.19 1.23
C ILE A 4 3.86 -9.72 0.83
N TYR A 5 2.84 -9.32 0.06
CA TYR A 5 2.65 -7.91 -0.32
C TYR A 5 2.32 -7.01 0.86
N ILE A 6 1.55 -7.51 1.84
CA ILE A 6 1.25 -6.78 3.08
C ILE A 6 2.51 -6.62 3.92
N ILE A 7 3.31 -7.68 4.09
CA ILE A 7 4.58 -7.64 4.82
C ILE A 7 5.54 -6.65 4.15
N LEU A 8 5.61 -6.66 2.81
CA LEU A 8 6.43 -5.73 2.04
C LEU A 8 5.96 -4.28 2.18
N MET A 9 4.66 -4.03 2.23
CA MET A 9 4.10 -2.69 2.46
C MET A 9 4.45 -2.18 3.86
N PHE A 10 4.32 -3.03 4.89
CA PHE A 10 4.73 -2.68 6.24
C PHE A 10 6.22 -2.38 6.31
N ALA A 11 7.06 -3.20 5.67
CA ALA A 11 8.50 -2.94 5.59
C ALA A 11 8.80 -1.58 4.92
N ALA A 12 8.13 -1.25 3.81
CA ALA A 12 8.26 0.05 3.15
C ALA A 12 7.80 1.22 4.04
N ALA A 13 6.73 1.04 4.81
CA ALA A 13 6.25 2.04 5.77
C ALA A 13 7.27 2.28 6.90
N PHE A 14 7.86 1.21 7.46
CA PHE A 14 8.92 1.34 8.46
C PHE A 14 10.17 2.04 7.92
N VAL A 15 10.57 1.73 6.69
CA VAL A 15 11.71 2.42 6.03
C VAL A 15 11.41 3.89 5.80
N ALA A 16 10.20 4.24 5.35
CA ALA A 16 9.80 5.64 5.16
C ALA A 16 9.81 6.43 6.48
N LEU A 17 9.29 5.83 7.56
CA LEU A 17 9.29 6.44 8.90
C LEU A 17 10.71 6.56 9.48
N TYR A 18 11.56 5.56 9.24
CA TYR A 18 12.96 5.59 9.66
C TYR A 18 13.74 6.70 8.98
N GLU A 19 13.66 6.80 7.64
CA GLU A 19 14.29 7.87 6.88
C GLU A 19 13.77 9.25 7.26
N GLN A 20 12.45 9.41 7.49
CA GLN A 20 11.89 10.68 7.98
C GLN A 20 12.40 11.09 9.37
N SER A 21 12.77 10.12 10.23
CA SER A 21 13.27 10.40 11.57
C SER A 21 14.75 10.83 11.60
N LEU A 22 15.47 10.73 10.47
CA LEU A 22 16.88 11.12 10.42
C LEU A 22 17.03 12.64 10.30
N ALA A 23 18.09 13.19 10.90
CA ALA A 23 18.40 14.63 10.84
C ALA A 23 18.74 15.13 9.42
N LYS A 24 19.16 14.22 8.53
CA LYS A 24 19.39 14.48 7.10
C LYS A 24 18.70 13.38 6.30
N PRO A 25 17.38 13.50 6.06
CA PRO A 25 16.64 12.50 5.32
C PRO A 25 17.12 12.47 3.87
N ASN A 26 17.28 11.26 3.31
CA ASN A 26 17.67 11.15 1.92
C ASN A 26 16.42 11.22 1.03
N VAL A 27 16.20 12.40 0.42
CA VAL A 27 14.98 12.72 -0.34
C VAL A 27 14.69 11.67 -1.43
N VAL A 28 15.73 11.13 -2.07
CA VAL A 28 15.58 10.08 -3.11
C VAL A 28 14.96 8.81 -2.53
N ILE A 29 15.44 8.35 -1.37
CA ILE A 29 14.94 7.14 -0.71
C ILE A 29 13.51 7.36 -0.20
N MET A 30 13.24 8.56 0.36
CA MET A 30 11.91 8.94 0.82
C MET A 30 10.88 8.93 -0.32
N VAL A 31 11.21 9.51 -1.47
CA VAL A 31 10.31 9.53 -2.65
C VAL A 31 10.02 8.11 -3.15
N ILE A 32 11.05 7.26 -3.24
CA ILE A 32 10.88 5.85 -3.63
C ILE A 32 9.98 5.11 -2.64
N ALA A 33 10.19 5.31 -1.34
CA ALA A 33 9.40 4.66 -0.30
C ALA A 33 7.93 5.09 -0.35
N ILE A 34 7.66 6.39 -0.59
CA ILE A 34 6.29 6.92 -0.75
C ILE A 34 5.61 6.33 -2.00
N VAL A 35 6.30 6.23 -3.13
CA VAL A 35 5.73 5.65 -4.37
C VAL A 35 5.36 4.18 -4.15
N ILE A 36 6.23 3.40 -3.53
CA ILE A 36 5.97 1.99 -3.21
C ILE A 36 4.81 1.88 -2.20
N PHE A 37 4.78 2.74 -1.19
CA PHE A 37 3.72 2.78 -0.20
C PHE A 37 2.36 3.12 -0.85
N MET A 38 2.34 4.10 -1.77
CA MET A 38 1.14 4.49 -2.51
C MET A 38 0.59 3.34 -3.36
N LEU A 39 1.46 2.59 -4.04
CA LEU A 39 1.07 1.38 -4.77
C LEU A 39 0.53 0.29 -3.83
N GLY A 40 1.14 0.14 -2.65
CA GLY A 40 0.67 -0.77 -1.61
C GLY A 40 -0.73 -0.41 -1.09
N LEU A 41 -0.94 0.87 -0.80
CA LEU A 41 -2.24 1.40 -0.37
C LEU A 41 -3.31 1.23 -1.44
N MET A 42 -3.00 1.51 -2.71
CA MET A 42 -3.94 1.35 -3.82
C MET A 42 -4.42 -0.11 -3.93
N LYS A 43 -3.52 -1.07 -3.71
CA LYS A 43 -3.80 -2.51 -3.71
C LYS A 43 -4.55 -2.98 -2.46
N LEU A 44 -4.44 -2.28 -1.34
CA LEU A 44 -5.27 -2.50 -0.15
C LEU A 44 -6.68 -1.94 -0.33
N MET A 45 -6.79 -0.73 -0.88
CA MET A 45 -8.07 -0.06 -1.12
C MET A 45 -8.93 -0.83 -2.13
N SER A 46 -8.33 -1.50 -3.12
CA SER A 46 -9.07 -2.38 -4.04
C SER A 46 -9.69 -3.61 -3.38
N LYS A 47 -9.31 -3.94 -2.14
CA LYS A 47 -9.92 -5.01 -1.35
C LYS A 47 -11.00 -4.52 -0.40
N VAL A 48 -11.09 -3.21 -0.15
CA VAL A 48 -12.22 -2.63 0.56
C VAL A 48 -13.39 -2.64 -0.42
N PRO A 49 -14.48 -3.39 -0.16
CA PRO A 49 -15.58 -3.52 -1.10
C PRO A 49 -16.15 -2.11 -1.39
N SER A 50 -16.12 -1.73 -2.66
CA SER A 50 -16.77 -0.50 -3.12
C SER A 50 -18.27 -0.70 -2.99
N LYS A 51 -18.94 0.22 -2.29
CA LYS A 51 -20.40 0.19 -2.06
C LYS A 51 -21.22 0.35 -3.36
N ASN A 52 -20.56 0.64 -4.49
CA ASN A 52 -21.18 0.91 -5.79
C ASN A 52 -20.60 -0.02 -6.88
N ASP A 53 -20.63 -1.33 -6.66
CA ASP A 53 -20.23 -2.31 -7.67
C ASP A 53 -21.47 -2.79 -8.47
N PRO A 54 -21.70 -2.31 -9.71
CA PRO A 54 -22.82 -2.78 -10.54
C PRO A 54 -22.60 -4.20 -11.09
N ASN A 55 -21.46 -4.84 -10.81
CA ASN A 55 -21.16 -6.21 -11.23
C ASN A 55 -21.40 -7.28 -10.15
N ASN A 56 -22.03 -6.94 -9.02
CA ASN A 56 -22.51 -7.95 -8.06
C ASN A 56 -23.91 -8.47 -8.46
N SER A 57 -24.00 -9.03 -9.66
CA SER A 57 -25.18 -9.74 -10.15
C SER A 57 -24.72 -10.91 -11.00
N SER A 58 -23.98 -11.83 -10.37
CA SER A 58 -23.84 -13.20 -10.83
C SER A 58 -23.48 -14.05 -9.62
N ASP A 59 -24.27 -15.11 -9.46
CA ASP A 59 -24.08 -16.29 -8.61
C ASP A 59 -24.68 -16.20 -7.19
N GLU A 60 -25.73 -16.95 -6.81
CA GLU A 60 -26.51 -18.01 -7.44
C GLU A 60 -27.76 -18.26 -6.56
N VAL A 61 -28.79 -18.87 -7.15
CA VAL A 61 -30.12 -19.29 -6.65
C VAL A 61 -30.13 -20.15 -5.37
#